data_AF-A0A5J4T564-F1
#
_entry.id   AF-A0A5J4T564-F1
#
_cell.length_a   1.000
_cell.length_b   1.000
_cell.length_c   1.000
_cell.angle_alpha   90.00
_cell.angle_beta   90.00
_cell.angle_gamma   90.00
#
_symmetry.space_group_name_H-M   'P 1'
#
loop_
_entity.id
_entity.type
_entity.pdbx_description
1 polymer ?
#
loop_
_entity_poly.entity_id
_entity_poly.type
_entity_poly.pdbx_seq_one_letter_code
_entity_poly.pdbx_strand_id
1 'polypeptide(L)'
;MKAQDSLGLFKEIPRSVSFTGQFTENDLRTDGLTVSFKGTNFQTQANMISFQPNLPISTNLNDNALFRIHDGSITLINLFILRSNQIGSEKAPIAIIISNIGQQSNGLQKNAAGQLVIDKCILEGGNSAISDVWYNMGLAQTCNIGYGAAIVADGQSVVQISGSTIRTFEGPAVRALNGAI
;
A
#
# COMPACT_ATOMS: atom_id res chain seq x y z
N MET A 1 -1.95 2.34 14.88
CA MET A 1 -3.21 3.01 14.51
C MET A 1 -4.42 2.31 15.14
N LYS A 2 -4.79 1.08 14.74
CA LYS A 2 -5.93 0.36 15.36
C LYS A 2 -5.90 0.19 16.87
N ALA A 3 -4.73 -0.10 17.46
CA ALA A 3 -4.62 -0.23 18.92
C ALA A 3 -4.99 1.07 19.65
N GLN A 4 -4.63 2.22 19.08
CA GLN A 4 -5.00 3.53 19.62
C GLN A 4 -6.48 3.87 19.33
N ASP A 5 -7.01 3.45 18.17
CA ASP A 5 -8.43 3.58 17.84
C ASP A 5 -9.33 2.74 18.76
N SER A 6 -8.91 1.52 19.11
CA SER A 6 -9.64 0.65 20.06
C SER A 6 -9.73 1.24 21.47
N LEU A 7 -8.83 2.17 21.81
CA LEU A 7 -8.87 2.95 23.06
C LEU A 7 -9.76 4.20 22.94
N GLY A 8 -10.42 4.42 21.81
CA GLY A 8 -11.31 5.56 21.56
C GLY A 8 -10.59 6.88 21.31
N LEU A 9 -9.27 6.87 21.17
CA LEU A 9 -8.46 8.10 21.08
C LEU A 9 -8.68 8.89 19.78
N PHE A 10 -9.27 8.25 18.76
CA PHE A 10 -9.51 8.82 17.42
C PHE A 10 -10.99 8.95 17.05
N LYS A 11 -11.92 8.67 17.98
CA LYS A 11 -13.36 8.77 17.68
C LYS A 11 -13.84 10.22 17.61
N GLU A 12 -14.73 10.48 16.67
CA GLU A 12 -15.57 11.69 16.52
C GLU A 12 -14.86 13.02 16.18
N ILE A 13 -13.54 13.13 16.32
CA ILE A 13 -12.81 14.38 16.06
C ILE A 13 -11.51 14.09 15.28
N PRO A 14 -11.22 14.80 14.17
CA PRO A 14 -9.93 14.72 13.49
C PRO A 14 -8.77 15.03 14.44
N ARG A 15 -7.77 14.14 14.51
CA ARG A 15 -6.57 14.30 15.33
C ARG A 15 -5.32 14.33 14.46
N SER A 16 -4.40 15.23 14.76
CA SER A 16 -3.03 15.17 14.26
C SER A 16 -2.19 14.37 15.24
N VAL A 17 -1.58 13.29 14.76
CA VAL A 17 -0.69 12.43 15.55
C VAL A 17 0.67 12.46 14.88
N SER A 18 1.69 12.85 15.64
CA SER A 18 3.08 12.80 15.19
C SER A 18 3.67 11.49 15.63
N PHE A 19 4.22 10.74 14.68
CA PHE A 19 4.88 9.48 14.92
C PHE A 19 6.37 9.65 14.63
N THR A 20 7.22 9.41 15.63
CA THR A 20 8.69 9.42 15.50
C THR A 20 9.24 8.09 15.97
N GLY A 21 9.98 7.38 15.13
CA GLY A 21 10.56 6.09 15.46
C GLY A 21 10.59 5.13 14.27
N GLN A 22 10.92 3.86 14.54
CA GLN A 22 10.73 2.76 13.59
C GLN A 22 9.35 2.15 13.82
N PHE A 23 8.65 1.86 12.72
CA PHE A 23 7.30 1.28 12.75
C PHE A 23 7.31 -0.05 12.01
N THR A 24 6.53 -0.99 12.51
CA THR A 24 6.19 -2.22 11.80
C THR A 24 4.93 -2.01 10.97
N GLU A 25 4.68 -2.89 10.02
CA GLU A 25 3.42 -2.94 9.26
C GLU A 25 2.18 -2.90 10.18
N ASN A 26 2.23 -3.63 11.30
CA ASN A 26 1.13 -3.70 12.27
C ASN A 26 0.79 -2.33 12.90
N ASP A 27 1.78 -1.45 13.05
CA ASP A 27 1.60 -0.14 13.65
C ASP A 27 0.82 0.80 12.73
N LEU A 28 0.91 0.59 11.42
CA LEU A 28 0.28 1.41 10.38
C LEU A 28 -0.98 0.79 9.80
N ARG A 29 -1.47 -0.34 10.33
CA ARG A 29 -2.74 -0.94 9.89
C ARG A 29 -3.91 0.02 10.04
N THR A 30 -4.58 0.28 8.92
CA THR A 30 -5.64 1.28 8.72
C THR A 30 -6.99 0.67 8.37
N ASP A 31 -7.16 -0.65 8.42
CA ASP A 31 -8.38 -1.31 7.95
C ASP A 31 -9.65 -0.74 8.59
N GLY A 32 -10.60 -0.25 7.79
CA GLY A 32 -11.86 0.30 8.27
C GLY A 32 -11.76 1.74 8.80
N LEU A 33 -10.59 2.37 8.70
CA LEU A 33 -10.36 3.75 9.15
C LEU A 33 -10.27 4.70 7.96
N THR A 34 -10.69 5.95 8.18
CA THR A 34 -10.38 7.06 7.27
C THR A 34 -9.18 7.82 7.82
N VAL A 35 -8.06 7.76 7.10
CA VAL A 35 -6.76 8.22 7.60
C VAL A 35 -6.08 9.09 6.55
N SER A 36 -5.50 10.22 6.99
CA SER A 36 -4.60 11.01 6.17
C SER A 36 -3.20 11.06 6.79
N PHE A 37 -2.20 10.71 5.99
CA PHE A 37 -0.79 10.92 6.30
C PHE A 37 -0.27 12.08 5.46
N LYS A 38 0.23 13.13 6.12
CA LYS A 38 0.71 14.35 5.45
C LYS A 38 2.12 14.69 5.91
N GLY A 39 3.07 14.66 4.98
CA GLY A 39 4.41 15.18 5.17
C GLY A 39 4.48 16.70 5.03
N THR A 40 5.52 17.30 5.60
CA THR A 40 5.73 18.76 5.59
C THR A 40 6.48 19.25 4.34
N ASN A 41 7.28 18.39 3.69
CA ASN A 41 8.07 18.72 2.51
C ASN A 41 8.47 17.46 1.72
N PHE A 42 8.22 17.47 0.41
CA PHE A 42 8.49 16.37 -0.52
C PHE A 42 9.99 16.11 -0.82
N GLN A 43 10.87 17.08 -0.54
CA GLN A 43 12.29 17.04 -0.99
C GLN A 43 13.31 16.59 0.06
N THR A 44 12.88 16.34 1.29
CA THR A 44 13.80 15.99 2.38
C THR A 44 13.55 14.57 2.86
N GLN A 45 14.62 13.81 3.14
CA GLN A 45 14.54 12.48 3.81
C GLN A 45 13.74 12.52 5.13
N ALA A 46 13.48 13.71 5.69
CA ALA A 46 12.67 13.91 6.88
C ALA A 46 11.20 13.42 6.77
N ASN A 47 10.63 13.29 5.56
CA ASN A 47 9.28 12.74 5.34
C ASN A 47 9.32 11.33 4.74
N MET A 48 10.40 10.58 4.99
CA MET A 48 10.58 9.24 4.48
C MET A 48 9.93 8.19 5.40
N ILE A 49 9.04 7.38 4.85
CA ILE A 49 8.58 6.13 5.47
C ILE A 49 9.41 4.99 4.86
N SER A 50 10.31 4.42 5.66
CA SER A 50 11.02 3.19 5.29
C SER A 50 10.12 1.99 5.56
N PHE A 51 9.85 1.20 4.53
CA PHE A 51 9.01 0.01 4.62
C PHE A 51 9.85 -1.25 4.45
N GLN A 52 10.03 -1.99 5.54
CA GLN A 52 10.62 -3.32 5.51
C GLN A 52 9.52 -4.36 5.76
N PRO A 53 9.11 -5.13 4.74
CA PRO A 53 8.11 -6.17 4.92
C PRO A 53 8.67 -7.31 5.79
N ASN A 54 7.78 -8.00 6.50
CA ASN A 54 8.13 -9.21 7.23
C ASN A 54 8.37 -10.35 6.23
N LEU A 55 9.57 -10.94 6.26
CA LEU A 55 9.96 -12.03 5.35
C LEU A 55 9.97 -13.37 6.10
N PRO A 56 9.65 -14.51 5.44
CA PRO A 56 9.26 -14.62 4.04
C PRO A 56 7.82 -14.13 3.79
N ILE A 57 7.61 -13.40 2.70
CA ILE A 57 6.28 -12.94 2.28
C ILE A 57 5.46 -14.17 1.88
N SER A 58 4.36 -14.40 2.61
CA SER A 58 3.41 -15.45 2.29
C SER A 58 2.79 -15.22 0.91
N THR A 59 2.25 -16.27 0.28
CA THR A 59 1.51 -16.10 -0.99
C THR A 59 0.23 -15.30 -0.82
N ASN A 60 -0.15 -14.96 0.41
CA ASN A 60 -1.28 -14.10 0.70
C ASN A 60 -0.84 -12.62 0.65
N LEU A 61 -1.34 -11.91 -0.36
CA LEU A 61 -1.07 -10.48 -0.57
C LEU A 61 -1.48 -9.61 0.62
N ASN A 62 -2.36 -10.10 1.50
CA ASN A 62 -2.98 -9.33 2.58
C ASN A 62 -2.07 -9.06 3.79
N ASP A 63 -0.97 -9.80 3.94
CA ASP A 63 -0.17 -9.81 5.17
C ASP A 63 1.13 -9.02 5.06
N ASN A 64 1.41 -8.37 3.93
CA ASN A 64 2.73 -7.83 3.64
C ASN A 64 2.69 -6.46 2.93
N ALA A 65 1.63 -5.68 3.11
CA ALA A 65 1.50 -4.34 2.54
C ALA A 65 1.63 -3.27 3.63
N LEU A 66 2.35 -2.18 3.36
CA LEU A 66 2.48 -1.08 4.32
C LEU A 66 1.11 -0.48 4.69
N PHE A 67 0.27 -0.26 3.68
CA PHE A 67 -1.11 0.19 3.86
C PHE A 67 -2.08 -0.86 3.34
N ARG A 68 -3.06 -1.18 4.18
CA ARG A 68 -4.17 -2.06 3.82
C ARG A 68 -5.49 -1.32 3.96
N ILE A 69 -6.28 -1.40 2.91
CA ILE A 69 -7.58 -0.74 2.78
C ILE A 69 -8.60 -1.82 2.50
N HIS A 70 -9.58 -1.91 3.38
CA HIS A 70 -10.69 -2.83 3.25
C HIS A 70 -11.97 -2.04 3.01
N ASP A 71 -12.41 -1.36 4.07
CA ASP A 71 -13.39 -0.28 4.03
C ASP A 71 -12.70 1.03 4.43
N GLY A 72 -13.21 2.16 3.97
CA GLY A 72 -12.70 3.49 4.31
C GLY A 72 -11.76 4.06 3.26
N SER A 73 -10.96 5.06 3.68
CA SER A 73 -10.09 5.79 2.76
C SER A 73 -8.74 6.13 3.37
N ILE A 74 -7.68 5.99 2.58
CA ILE A 74 -6.35 6.48 2.94
C ILE A 74 -5.97 7.60 2.00
N THR A 75 -5.46 8.69 2.56
CA THR A 75 -4.91 9.81 1.82
C THR A 75 -3.45 10.03 2.19
N LEU A 76 -2.54 9.91 1.23
CA LEU A 76 -1.11 10.13 1.36
C LEU A 76 -0.73 11.43 0.67
N ILE A 77 -0.12 12.39 1.38
CA ILE A 77 0.24 13.71 0.86
C ILE A 77 1.68 14.06 1.19
N ASN A 78 2.49 14.47 0.22
CA ASN A 78 3.86 14.96 0.43
C ASN A 78 4.77 13.95 1.18
N LEU A 79 4.62 12.66 0.90
CA LEU A 79 5.43 11.61 1.53
C LEU A 79 6.47 11.05 0.56
N PHE A 80 7.61 10.65 1.10
CA PHE A 80 8.51 9.74 0.42
C PHE A 80 8.37 8.37 1.08
N ILE A 81 8.06 7.33 0.34
CA ILE A 81 7.96 5.96 0.84
C ILE A 81 8.97 5.11 0.09
N LEU A 82 9.88 4.49 0.84
CA LEU A 82 10.94 3.65 0.30
C LEU A 82 10.75 2.22 0.80
N ARG A 83 10.48 1.29 -0.10
CA ARG A 83 10.47 -0.14 0.21
C ARG A 83 11.91 -0.65 0.34
N SER A 84 12.13 -1.57 1.28
CA SER A 84 13.40 -2.28 1.47
C SER A 84 13.88 -2.97 0.18
N ASN A 85 15.20 -3.03 0.01
CA ASN A 85 15.87 -3.78 -1.06
C ASN A 85 16.31 -5.19 -0.64
N GLN A 86 15.84 -5.67 0.51
CA GLN A 86 16.07 -7.05 0.94
C GLN A 86 15.34 -8.02 0.01
N ILE A 87 16.01 -9.11 -0.38
CA ILE A 87 15.44 -10.16 -1.24
C ILE A 87 14.09 -10.63 -0.68
N GLY A 88 13.10 -10.74 -1.55
CA GLY A 88 11.72 -11.07 -1.23
C GLY A 88 10.84 -9.83 -1.12
N SER A 89 11.39 -8.67 -0.71
CA SER A 89 10.63 -7.43 -0.51
C SER A 89 9.94 -6.95 -1.79
N GLU A 90 10.44 -7.33 -2.97
CA GLU A 90 9.80 -7.06 -4.25
C GLU A 90 8.35 -7.57 -4.32
N LYS A 91 7.99 -8.57 -3.52
CA LYS A 91 6.66 -9.18 -3.46
C LYS A 91 5.67 -8.40 -2.59
N ALA A 92 6.14 -7.42 -1.82
CA ALA A 92 5.33 -6.60 -0.93
C ALA A 92 4.92 -5.29 -1.62
N PRO A 93 3.61 -5.03 -1.81
CA PRO A 93 3.14 -3.74 -2.29
C PRO A 93 3.23 -2.68 -1.18
N ILE A 94 3.29 -1.39 -1.57
CA ILE A 94 3.15 -0.28 -0.62
C ILE A 94 1.71 -0.22 -0.11
N ALA A 95 0.74 -0.31 -1.02
CA ALA A 95 -0.67 -0.25 -0.65
C ALA A 95 -1.46 -1.36 -1.32
N ILE A 96 -2.36 -1.97 -0.56
CA ILE A 96 -3.36 -2.88 -1.10
C ILE A 96 -4.77 -2.45 -0.69
N ILE A 97 -5.67 -2.43 -1.68
CA ILE A 97 -7.11 -2.31 -1.47
C ILE A 97 -7.71 -3.68 -1.78
N ILE A 98 -8.29 -4.32 -0.77
CA ILE A 98 -8.87 -5.67 -0.87
C ILE A 98 -10.34 -5.65 -0.50
N SER A 99 -11.13 -6.49 -1.17
CA SER A 99 -12.49 -6.82 -0.72
C SER A 99 -12.48 -8.10 0.12
N ASN A 100 -13.10 -8.10 1.30
CA ASN A 100 -13.24 -9.29 2.19
C ASN A 100 -14.16 -10.35 1.59
N ILE A 101 -14.89 -10.00 0.53
CA ILE A 101 -15.76 -10.93 -0.17
C ILE A 101 -14.92 -11.57 -1.28
N GLY A 102 -14.69 -12.88 -1.18
CA GLY A 102 -13.89 -13.65 -2.14
C GLY A 102 -14.37 -13.49 -3.60
N GLN A 103 -13.58 -13.99 -4.55
CA GLN A 103 -13.85 -13.92 -6.00
C GLN A 103 -15.35 -13.99 -6.30
N GLN A 104 -15.90 -12.88 -6.75
CA GLN A 104 -17.33 -12.71 -6.92
C GLN A 104 -17.82 -13.66 -8.02
N SER A 105 -18.61 -14.66 -7.64
CA SER A 105 -19.26 -15.55 -8.59
C SER A 105 -20.66 -15.07 -8.99
N ASN A 106 -21.23 -14.05 -8.34
CA ASN A 106 -22.59 -13.57 -8.60
C ASN A 106 -22.71 -12.05 -8.53
N GLY A 107 -23.17 -11.43 -9.63
CA GLY A 107 -23.11 -9.98 -9.92
C GLY A 107 -24.05 -9.05 -9.15
N LEU A 108 -24.21 -9.22 -7.83
CA LEU A 108 -25.16 -8.42 -7.03
C LEU A 108 -24.65 -7.89 -5.68
N GLN A 109 -23.41 -8.17 -5.26
CA GLN A 109 -22.86 -7.59 -4.03
C GLN A 109 -21.77 -6.56 -4.36
N LYS A 110 -22.04 -5.28 -4.03
CA LYS A 110 -21.02 -4.23 -4.08
C LYS A 110 -19.95 -4.53 -3.05
N ASN A 111 -18.70 -4.66 -3.49
CA ASN A 111 -17.57 -4.49 -2.59
C ASN A 111 -17.68 -3.10 -1.96
N ALA A 112 -17.39 -2.98 -0.68
CA ALA A 112 -17.23 -1.66 -0.09
C ALA A 112 -16.12 -0.92 -0.84
N ALA A 113 -16.37 0.34 -1.18
CA ALA A 113 -15.44 1.14 -1.97
C ALA A 113 -14.30 1.63 -1.07
N GLY A 114 -13.26 0.82 -0.89
CA GLY A 114 -11.98 1.29 -0.38
C GLY A 114 -11.40 2.35 -1.32
N GLN A 115 -10.92 3.46 -0.77
CA GLN A 115 -10.31 4.55 -1.55
C GLN A 115 -8.86 4.80 -1.13
N LEU A 116 -7.98 4.95 -2.12
CA LEU A 116 -6.62 5.42 -1.93
C LEU A 116 -6.39 6.70 -2.72
N VAL A 117 -6.00 7.77 -2.03
CA VAL A 117 -5.60 9.04 -2.63
C VAL A 117 -4.11 9.25 -2.38
N ILE A 118 -3.34 9.51 -3.42
CA ILE A 118 -1.91 9.78 -3.37
C ILE A 118 -1.66 11.11 -4.07
N ASP A 119 -1.29 12.14 -3.31
CA ASP A 119 -0.98 13.46 -3.84
C ASP A 119 0.47 13.85 -3.52
N LYS A 120 1.25 14.18 -4.55
CA LYS A 120 2.64 14.64 -4.42
C LYS A 120 3.49 13.70 -3.54
N CYS A 121 3.42 12.39 -3.79
CA CYS A 121 4.23 11.39 -3.10
C CYS A 121 5.31 10.80 -4.01
N ILE A 122 6.43 10.38 -3.44
CA ILE A 122 7.40 9.48 -4.11
C ILE A 122 7.19 8.11 -3.50
N LEU A 123 6.80 7.14 -4.32
CA LEU A 123 6.89 5.73 -3.95
C LEU A 123 8.08 5.15 -4.69
N GLU A 124 9.04 4.60 -3.95
CA GLU A 124 10.26 4.04 -4.48
C GLU A 124 10.41 2.59 -4.06
N GLY A 125 10.59 1.71 -5.04
CA GLY A 125 10.93 0.33 -4.77
C GLY A 125 12.43 0.22 -4.45
N GLY A 126 12.74 -0.53 -3.39
CA GLY A 126 14.09 -1.02 -3.15
C GLY A 126 14.35 -2.19 -4.08
N ASN A 127 14.84 -1.93 -5.27
CA ASN A 127 15.21 -3.01 -6.19
C ASN A 127 16.47 -3.71 -5.68
N SER A 128 16.44 -5.05 -5.68
CA SER A 128 17.64 -5.87 -5.52
C SER A 128 18.11 -6.37 -6.88
N ALA A 129 19.41 -6.23 -7.18
CA ALA A 129 20.00 -6.71 -8.44
C ALA A 129 19.89 -8.23 -8.64
N ILE A 130 19.56 -8.96 -7.58
CA ILE A 130 19.38 -10.43 -7.55
C ILE A 130 17.92 -10.81 -7.29
N SER A 131 16.98 -9.89 -7.49
CA SER A 131 15.54 -10.16 -7.37
C SER A 131 15.09 -11.21 -8.39
N ASP A 132 14.42 -12.26 -7.90
CA ASP A 132 13.87 -13.32 -8.74
C ASP A 132 12.82 -12.80 -9.72
N VAL A 133 12.14 -11.69 -9.38
CA VAL A 133 11.16 -11.04 -10.25
C VAL A 133 11.81 -10.42 -11.50
N TRP A 134 13.08 -10.00 -11.39
CA TRP A 134 13.86 -9.51 -12.54
C TRP A 134 14.50 -10.64 -13.35
N TYR A 135 15.07 -11.63 -12.66
CA TYR A 135 15.96 -12.60 -13.30
C TYR A 135 15.22 -13.83 -13.84
N ASN A 136 14.17 -14.27 -13.14
CA ASN A 136 13.55 -15.57 -13.38
C ASN A 136 12.08 -15.49 -13.85
N MET A 137 11.43 -14.35 -13.65
CA MET A 137 10.03 -14.15 -14.03
C MET A 137 9.95 -13.31 -15.31
N GLY A 138 9.54 -13.92 -16.42
CA GLY A 138 9.33 -13.18 -17.67
C GLY A 138 8.25 -12.10 -17.51
N LEU A 139 8.16 -11.16 -18.47
CA LEU A 139 7.24 -10.02 -18.43
C LEU A 139 5.79 -10.40 -18.03
N ALA A 140 5.27 -11.51 -18.57
CA ALA A 140 3.92 -11.98 -18.27
C ALA A 140 3.74 -12.36 -16.79
N GLN A 141 4.76 -12.92 -16.14
CA GLN A 141 4.71 -13.30 -14.72
C GLN A 141 4.85 -12.06 -13.83
N THR A 142 5.76 -11.17 -14.16
CA THR A 142 5.96 -9.89 -13.44
C THR A 142 4.74 -8.97 -13.51
N CYS A 143 3.94 -9.05 -14.59
CA CYS A 143 2.67 -8.32 -14.71
C CYS A 143 1.45 -9.08 -14.14
N ASN A 144 1.41 -10.42 -14.21
CA ASN A 144 0.23 -11.20 -13.79
C ASN A 144 0.25 -11.66 -12.34
N ILE A 145 1.40 -11.74 -11.68
CA ILE A 145 1.45 -12.17 -10.28
C ILE A 145 1.45 -10.92 -9.42
N GLY A 146 0.75 -10.90 -8.28
CA GLY A 146 0.62 -9.70 -7.44
C GLY A 146 1.95 -9.23 -6.82
N TYR A 147 3.06 -9.78 -7.31
CA TYR A 147 4.42 -9.57 -6.90
C TYR A 147 5.03 -8.46 -7.76
N GLY A 148 5.66 -7.48 -7.12
CA GLY A 148 6.33 -6.37 -7.80
C GLY A 148 5.47 -5.12 -7.96
N ALA A 149 4.16 -5.19 -7.78
CA ALA A 149 3.30 -4.01 -7.91
C ALA A 149 3.51 -3.03 -6.75
N ALA A 150 3.56 -1.73 -7.02
CA ALA A 150 3.62 -0.73 -5.94
C ALA A 150 2.26 -0.61 -5.22
N ILE A 151 1.17 -0.63 -6.00
CA ILE A 151 -0.20 -0.55 -5.51
C ILE A 151 -1.02 -1.68 -6.13
N VAL A 152 -1.77 -2.39 -5.30
CA VAL A 152 -2.73 -3.41 -5.75
C VAL A 152 -4.12 -2.96 -5.34
N ALA A 153 -5.04 -2.87 -6.28
CA ALA A 153 -6.42 -2.47 -6.05
C ALA A 153 -7.36 -3.55 -6.57
N ASP A 154 -8.29 -4.00 -5.74
CA ASP A 154 -9.26 -5.03 -6.07
C ASP A 154 -10.70 -4.55 -5.85
N GLY A 155 -11.65 -5.15 -6.55
CA GLY A 155 -13.07 -4.84 -6.45
C GLY A 155 -13.43 -3.43 -6.94
N GLN A 156 -14.60 -2.91 -6.55
CA GLN A 156 -15.03 -1.53 -6.86
C GLN A 156 -14.30 -0.49 -6.00
N SER A 157 -12.97 -0.55 -5.97
CA SER A 157 -12.10 0.40 -5.30
C SER A 157 -11.69 1.55 -6.21
N VAL A 158 -11.27 2.66 -5.60
CA VAL A 158 -10.84 3.87 -6.32
C VAL A 158 -9.41 4.23 -5.92
N VAL A 159 -8.51 4.34 -6.89
CA VAL A 159 -7.14 4.84 -6.71
C VAL A 159 -6.96 6.16 -7.44
N GLN A 160 -6.73 7.24 -6.70
CA GLN A 160 -6.42 8.56 -7.25
C GLN A 160 -4.94 8.88 -7.03
N ILE A 161 -4.22 9.18 -8.11
CA ILE A 161 -2.81 9.55 -8.06
C ILE A 161 -2.64 10.91 -8.76
N SER A 162 -2.15 11.89 -8.01
CA SER A 162 -1.93 13.27 -8.48
C SER A 162 -0.51 13.70 -8.14
N GLY A 163 0.18 14.32 -9.10
CA GLY A 163 1.49 14.94 -8.89
C GLY A 163 2.57 14.04 -8.26
N SER A 164 2.40 12.72 -8.33
CA SER A 164 3.22 11.74 -7.61
C SER A 164 4.14 10.99 -8.56
N THR A 165 5.26 10.50 -8.04
CA THR A 165 6.23 9.68 -8.77
C THR A 165 6.26 8.29 -8.18
N ILE A 166 6.06 7.26 -9.01
CA ILE A 166 6.25 5.86 -8.64
C ILE A 166 7.40 5.33 -9.48
N ARG A 167 8.49 4.90 -8.85
CA ARG A 167 9.70 4.50 -9.55
C ARG A 167 10.36 3.27 -8.92
N THR A 168 11.22 2.64 -9.70
CA THR A 168 12.10 1.54 -9.26
C THR A 168 11.35 0.39 -8.59
N PHE A 169 10.14 0.06 -9.05
CA PHE A 169 9.49 -1.21 -8.73
C PHE A 169 9.76 -2.20 -9.86
N GLU A 170 9.82 -3.49 -9.53
CA GLU A 170 10.04 -4.57 -10.47
C GLU A 170 8.80 -4.86 -11.33
N GLY A 171 7.60 -4.58 -10.80
CA GLY A 171 6.32 -4.79 -11.46
C GLY A 171 5.58 -3.50 -11.81
N PRO A 172 4.27 -3.57 -12.07
CA PRO A 172 3.48 -2.40 -12.45
C PRO A 172 3.35 -1.40 -11.31
N ALA A 173 3.27 -0.11 -11.62
CA ALA A 173 3.02 0.92 -10.61
C ALA A 173 1.67 0.72 -9.90
N VAL A 174 0.62 0.44 -10.68
CA VAL A 174 -0.73 0.13 -10.17
C VAL A 174 -1.23 -1.13 -10.85
N ARG A 175 -1.79 -2.04 -10.07
CA ARG A 175 -2.49 -3.21 -10.56
C ARG A 175 -3.95 -3.14 -10.11
N ALA A 176 -4.85 -2.90 -11.06
CA ALA A 176 -6.29 -2.95 -10.84
C ALA A 176 -6.85 -4.36 -11.15
N LEU A 177 -7.72 -4.86 -10.28
CA LEU A 177 -8.37 -6.17 -10.36
C LEU A 177 -9.88 -6.01 -10.16
N ASN A 178 -10.67 -6.91 -10.75
CA ASN A 178 -12.12 -7.06 -10.53
C ASN A 178 -12.94 -5.75 -10.52
N GLY A 179 -12.66 -4.83 -11.44
CA GLY A 179 -13.43 -3.60 -11.61
C GLY A 179 -12.93 -2.39 -10.80
N ALA A 180 -11.70 -2.43 -10.29
CA ALA A 180 -11.04 -1.28 -9.67
C ALA A 180 -10.77 -0.19 -10.71
N ILE A 181 -10.90 1.08 -10.30
CA ILE A 181 -10.81 2.28 -11.15
C ILE A 181 -9.71 3.23 -10.67
#